data_AF-A0A087UPI2-F1
#
_entry.id   AF-A0A087UPI2-F1
#
_cell.length_a   1.000
_cell.length_b   1.000
_cell.length_c   1.000
_cell.angle_alpha   90.00
_cell.angle_beta   90.00
_cell.angle_gamma   90.00
#
_symmetry.space_group_name_H-M   'P 1'
#
loop_
_entity.id
_entity.type
_entity.pdbx_description
1 polymer ?
#
loop_
_entity_poly.entity_id
_entity_poly.type
_entity_poly.pdbx_seq_one_letter_code
_entity_poly.pdbx_strand_id
1 'polypeptide(L)'
;MLILQKIDNFLEETFNTGDKEIRTWFLVQQNLLPFALCGSYTLFVLLIGPAIMKNRKPFVMRMPMIIYNLFLVVVYTVSLTIIFTNLPYISPEVFCKGGSVRKGDLTYKITSCCWVIYILKYVQFLDTVFFILRKKWHLVTFLHVFHHSVVPLIGWVILRTETS
;
A
#
# COMPACT_ATOMS: atom_id res chain seq x y z
N MET A 1 -19.07 17.93 -5.89
CA MET A 1 -18.83 17.84 -4.43
C MET A 1 -19.74 16.82 -3.75
N LEU A 2 -21.07 16.87 -3.96
CA LEU A 2 -22.05 15.92 -3.39
C LEU A 2 -21.76 14.43 -3.64
N ILE A 3 -21.28 14.05 -4.84
CA ILE A 3 -21.00 12.64 -5.17
C ILE A 3 -19.82 12.10 -4.36
N LEU A 4 -18.72 12.85 -4.28
CA LEU A 4 -17.54 12.43 -3.51
C LEU A 4 -17.87 12.27 -2.02
N GLN A 5 -18.72 13.16 -1.49
CA GLN A 5 -19.17 13.08 -0.11
C GLN A 5 -20.10 11.88 0.13
N LYS A 6 -20.97 11.52 -0.83
CA LYS A 6 -21.76 10.28 -0.76
C LYS A 6 -20.87 9.03 -0.75
N ILE A 7 -19.85 9.00 -1.60
CA ILE A 7 -18.89 7.88 -1.67
C ILE A 7 -18.10 7.80 -0.37
N ASP A 8 -17.62 8.93 0.14
CA ASP A 8 -16.90 9.01 1.41
C ASP A 8 -17.74 8.46 2.56
N ASN A 9 -18.99 8.90 2.70
CA ASN A 9 -19.92 8.40 3.70
C ASN A 9 -20.20 6.89 3.56
N PHE A 10 -20.37 6.41 2.32
CA PHE A 10 -20.59 4.98 2.07
C PHE A 10 -19.38 4.13 2.47
N LEU A 11 -18.17 4.57 2.11
CA LEU A 11 -16.92 3.90 2.49
C LEU A 11 -16.74 3.90 4.00
N GLU A 12 -17.04 5.02 4.65
CA GLU A 12 -17.01 5.16 6.09
C GLU A 12 -18.01 4.22 6.76
N GLU A 13 -19.26 4.15 6.31
CA GLU A 13 -20.28 3.26 6.86
C GLU A 13 -19.91 1.77 6.69
N THR A 14 -19.30 1.41 5.57
CA THR A 14 -18.98 0.01 5.23
C THR A 14 -17.72 -0.49 5.95
N PHE A 15 -16.70 0.36 6.10
CA PHE A 15 -15.35 -0.05 6.53
C PHE A 15 -14.91 0.65 7.83
N ASN A 16 -15.83 0.99 8.74
CA ASN A 16 -15.50 1.61 10.03
C ASN A 16 -15.35 0.63 11.21
N THR A 17 -15.38 -0.68 10.96
CA THR A 17 -15.45 -1.71 12.02
C THR A 17 -14.14 -1.94 12.77
N GLY A 18 -13.01 -1.49 12.25
CA GLY A 18 -11.69 -1.74 12.82
C GLY A 18 -11.30 -0.83 13.99
N ASP A 19 -10.10 -1.09 14.53
CA ASP A 19 -9.54 -0.40 15.69
C ASP A 19 -9.40 1.11 15.49
N LYS A 20 -9.79 1.89 16.51
CA LYS A 20 -9.84 3.36 16.44
C LYS A 20 -8.46 4.01 16.30
N GLU A 21 -7.40 3.42 16.88
CA GLU A 21 -6.04 3.95 16.79
C GLU A 21 -5.51 3.77 15.36
N ILE A 22 -5.64 2.57 14.77
CA ILE A 22 -5.17 2.29 13.40
C ILE A 22 -5.85 3.22 12.39
N ARG A 23 -7.13 3.49 12.60
CA ARG A 23 -7.91 4.37 11.73
C ARG A 23 -7.44 5.82 11.71
N THR A 24 -6.60 6.26 12.65
CA THR A 24 -5.98 7.59 12.61
C THR A 24 -4.73 7.65 11.73
N TRP A 25 -4.19 6.51 11.31
CA TRP A 25 -2.92 6.45 10.61
C TRP A 25 -3.03 6.97 9.17
N PHE A 26 -1.92 7.50 8.67
CA PHE A 26 -1.85 8.04 7.32
C PHE A 26 -2.18 6.97 6.27
N LEU A 27 -2.92 7.37 5.24
CA LEU A 27 -3.52 6.50 4.21
C LEU A 27 -4.51 5.45 4.72
N VAL A 28 -4.85 5.43 6.00
CA VAL A 28 -5.96 4.64 6.55
C VAL A 28 -7.13 5.56 6.90
N GLN A 29 -6.84 6.69 7.56
CA GLN A 29 -7.84 7.70 7.93
C GLN A 29 -8.58 8.29 6.73
N GLN A 30 -7.92 8.41 5.57
CA GLN A 30 -8.54 8.93 4.36
C GLN A 30 -9.30 7.82 3.63
N ASN A 31 -10.59 8.04 3.32
CA ASN A 31 -11.36 7.11 2.49
C ASN A 31 -11.00 7.22 1.01
N LEU A 32 -10.96 8.44 0.47
CA LEU A 32 -10.85 8.64 -0.98
C LEU A 32 -9.41 8.64 -1.49
N LEU A 33 -8.44 8.98 -0.64
CA LEU A 33 -7.03 9.13 -1.06
C LEU A 33 -6.41 7.81 -1.56
N PRO A 34 -6.58 6.64 -0.91
CA PRO A 34 -6.15 5.34 -1.44
C PRO A 34 -6.63 5.07 -2.87
N PHE A 35 -7.93 5.29 -3.13
CA PHE A 35 -8.54 5.08 -4.44
C PHE A 35 -8.03 6.09 -5.47
N ALA A 36 -7.84 7.35 -5.08
CA ALA A 36 -7.26 8.37 -5.95
C ALA A 36 -5.81 8.02 -6.34
N LEU A 37 -5.00 7.52 -5.42
CA LEU A 37 -3.64 7.05 -5.70
C LEU A 37 -3.64 5.87 -6.66
N CYS A 38 -4.47 4.84 -6.43
CA CYS A 38 -4.56 3.70 -7.36
C CYS A 38 -5.08 4.14 -8.75
N GLY A 39 -6.12 4.99 -8.80
CA GLY A 39 -6.67 5.49 -10.05
C GLY A 39 -5.66 6.34 -10.83
N SER A 40 -4.91 7.22 -10.16
CA SER A 40 -3.85 8.01 -10.78
C SER A 40 -2.69 7.14 -11.28
N TYR A 41 -2.33 6.08 -10.55
CA TYR A 41 -1.36 5.09 -10.99
C TYR A 41 -1.82 4.39 -12.27
N THR A 42 -3.04 3.86 -12.31
CA THR A 42 -3.59 3.20 -13.50
C THR A 42 -3.65 4.15 -14.70
N LEU A 43 -4.10 5.39 -14.48
CA LEU A 43 -4.13 6.44 -15.50
C LEU A 43 -2.72 6.73 -16.04
N PHE A 44 -1.75 6.84 -15.15
CA PHE A 44 -0.36 7.07 -15.54
C PHE A 44 0.18 5.91 -16.38
N VAL A 45 -0.03 4.68 -15.93
CA VAL A 45 0.54 3.50 -16.57
C VAL A 45 -0.06 3.24 -17.94
N LEU A 46 -1.36 3.41 -18.09
CA LEU A 46 -2.07 3.08 -19.33
C LEU A 46 -2.01 4.20 -20.37
N LEU A 47 -2.04 5.47 -19.94
CA LEU A 47 -2.21 6.60 -20.86
C LEU A 47 -1.02 7.57 -20.82
N ILE A 48 -0.76 8.19 -19.66
CA ILE A 48 0.15 9.33 -19.56
C ILE A 48 1.60 8.92 -19.82
N GLY A 49 2.07 7.88 -19.12
CA GLY A 49 3.43 7.37 -19.23
C GLY A 49 3.79 6.93 -20.65
N PRO A 50 2.98 6.07 -21.31
CA PRO A 50 3.17 5.72 -22.72
C PRO A 50 3.18 6.92 -23.66
N ALA A 51 2.27 7.88 -23.46
CA ALA A 51 2.22 9.09 -24.28
C ALA A 51 3.49 9.95 -24.13
N ILE A 52 3.97 10.17 -22.91
CA ILE A 52 5.22 10.91 -22.63
C ILE A 52 6.43 10.22 -23.27
N MET A 53 6.47 8.89 -23.21
CA MET A 53 7.62 8.12 -23.68
C MET A 53 7.61 7.82 -25.18
N LYS A 54 6.50 8.06 -25.90
CA LYS A 54 6.35 7.74 -27.34
C LYS A 54 7.56 8.19 -28.16
N ASN A 55 7.92 9.48 -28.05
CA ASN A 55 9.00 10.11 -28.83
C ASN A 55 10.32 10.31 -28.05
N ARG A 56 10.48 9.66 -26.89
CA ARG A 56 11.69 9.78 -26.06
C ARG A 56 12.55 8.52 -26.11
N LYS A 57 13.86 8.65 -25.93
CA LYS A 57 14.76 7.51 -25.73
C LYS A 57 14.56 6.93 -24.31
N PRO A 58 14.76 5.62 -24.09
CA PRO A 58 14.66 5.03 -22.76
C PRO A 58 15.70 5.65 -21.81
N PHE A 59 15.28 5.97 -20.59
CA PHE A 59 16.19 6.54 -19.59
C PHE A 59 17.12 5.48 -19.00
N VAL A 60 18.36 5.85 -18.71
CA VAL A 60 19.31 5.01 -17.97
C VAL A 60 19.19 5.36 -16.49
N MET A 61 18.48 4.54 -15.72
CA MET A 61 18.17 4.80 -14.31
C MET A 61 18.70 3.69 -13.39
N ARG A 62 19.90 3.16 -13.70
CA ARG A 62 20.47 2.03 -12.95
C ARG A 62 20.65 2.35 -11.46
N MET A 63 21.27 3.49 -11.14
CA MET A 63 21.52 3.88 -9.74
C MET A 63 20.23 4.16 -8.95
N PRO A 64 19.27 4.96 -9.44
CA PRO A 64 17.98 5.13 -8.77
C PRO A 64 17.28 3.80 -8.47
N MET A 65 17.27 2.86 -9.42
CA MET A 65 16.65 1.55 -9.22
C MET A 65 17.38 0.70 -8.18
N ILE A 66 18.72 0.74 -8.13
CA ILE A 66 19.50 0.01 -7.10
C ILE A 66 19.16 0.56 -5.71
N ILE A 67 19.17 1.88 -5.54
CA ILE A 67 18.85 2.53 -4.26
C ILE A 67 17.42 2.18 -3.83
N TYR A 68 16.48 2.30 -4.76
CA TYR A 68 15.07 1.97 -4.53
C TYR A 68 14.87 0.50 -4.13
N ASN A 69 15.46 -0.45 -4.88
CA ASN A 69 15.33 -1.87 -4.58
C ASN A 69 15.98 -2.22 -3.24
N LEU A 70 17.16 -1.65 -2.94
CA LEU A 70 17.83 -1.86 -1.65
C LEU A 70 16.98 -1.31 -0.49
N PHE A 71 16.41 -0.11 -0.64
CA PHE A 71 15.48 0.46 0.32
C PHE A 71 14.31 -0.48 0.59
N LEU A 72 13.63 -0.97 -0.46
CA LEU A 72 12.52 -1.90 -0.31
C LEU A 72 12.95 -3.17 0.43
N VAL A 73 14.04 -3.82 0.01
CA VAL A 73 14.52 -5.05 0.64
C VAL A 73 14.82 -4.84 2.12
N VAL A 74 15.50 -3.75 2.49
CA VAL A 74 15.83 -3.44 3.88
C VAL A 74 14.56 -3.25 4.70
N VAL A 75 13.63 -2.39 4.26
CA VAL A 75 12.43 -2.08 5.04
C VAL A 75 11.51 -3.31 5.16
N TYR A 76 11.34 -4.09 4.09
CA TYR A 76 10.59 -5.35 4.16
C TYR A 76 11.24 -6.35 5.11
N THR A 77 12.56 -6.53 5.04
CA THR A 77 13.28 -7.47 5.89
C THR A 77 13.15 -7.09 7.37
N VAL A 78 13.33 -5.81 7.71
CA VAL A 78 13.16 -5.31 9.08
C VAL A 78 11.71 -5.51 9.57
N SER A 79 10.73 -5.11 8.77
CA SER A 79 9.31 -5.20 9.14
C SER A 79 8.88 -6.66 9.33
N LEU A 80 9.26 -7.56 8.41
CA LEU A 80 8.94 -8.97 8.49
C LEU A 80 9.67 -9.66 9.66
N THR A 81 10.93 -9.31 9.91
CA THR A 81 11.67 -9.85 11.07
C THR A 81 10.99 -9.47 12.37
N ILE A 82 10.54 -8.21 12.51
CA ILE A 82 9.78 -7.78 13.69
C ILE A 82 8.49 -8.58 13.79
N ILE A 83 7.71 -8.72 12.71
CA ILE A 83 6.46 -9.48 12.73
C ILE A 83 6.72 -10.94 13.15
N PHE A 84 7.59 -11.67 12.45
CA PHE A 84 7.80 -13.10 12.71
C PHE A 84 8.41 -13.39 14.08
N THR A 85 9.27 -12.53 14.59
CA THR A 85 9.86 -12.71 15.93
C THR A 85 8.87 -12.39 17.04
N ASN A 86 7.91 -11.49 16.81
CA ASN A 86 6.98 -11.02 17.84
C ASN A 86 5.64 -11.77 17.81
N LEU A 87 5.23 -12.31 16.66
CA LEU A 87 3.95 -12.98 16.47
C LEU A 87 3.69 -14.16 17.44
N PRO A 88 4.68 -15.03 17.77
CA PRO A 88 4.45 -16.14 18.71
C PRO A 88 4.16 -15.70 20.15
N TYR A 89 4.45 -14.45 20.49
CA TYR A 89 4.19 -13.89 21.83
C TYR A 89 2.82 -13.20 21.93
N ILE A 90 2.05 -13.14 20.85
CA ILE A 90 0.66 -12.70 20.89
C ILE A 90 -0.22 -13.83 21.43
N SER A 91 -1.14 -13.50 22.35
CA SER A 91 -2.07 -14.49 22.89
C SER A 91 -3.04 -14.98 21.80
N PRO A 92 -3.43 -16.27 21.80
CA PRO A 92 -4.38 -16.79 20.81
C PRO A 92 -5.72 -16.05 20.78
N GLU A 93 -6.15 -15.48 21.91
CA GLU A 93 -7.37 -14.68 21.97
C GLU A 93 -7.24 -13.38 21.18
N VAL A 94 -6.15 -12.64 21.37
CA VAL A 94 -5.85 -11.42 20.59
C VAL A 94 -5.64 -11.77 19.12
N PHE A 95 -4.97 -12.88 18.81
CA PHE A 95 -4.76 -13.28 17.42
C PHE A 95 -6.06 -13.65 16.68
N CYS A 96 -7.01 -14.33 17.34
CA CYS A 96 -8.22 -14.86 16.67
C CYS A 96 -9.43 -13.93 16.75
N LYS A 97 -9.63 -13.26 17.89
CA LYS A 97 -10.79 -12.38 18.13
C LYS A 97 -10.44 -10.91 18.02
N GLY A 98 -9.15 -10.62 18.12
CA GLY A 98 -8.65 -9.28 18.29
C GLY A 98 -8.57 -8.81 19.76
N GLY A 99 -7.54 -8.03 20.11
CA GLY A 99 -7.61 -6.97 21.14
C GLY A 99 -7.18 -5.55 20.68
N SER A 100 -7.67 -4.54 21.40
CA SER A 100 -7.40 -3.11 21.12
C SER A 100 -5.92 -2.78 20.92
N VAL A 101 -5.60 -2.01 19.88
CA VAL A 101 -4.24 -1.52 19.63
C VAL A 101 -3.91 -0.36 20.56
N ARG A 102 -2.86 -0.52 21.36
CA ARG A 102 -2.38 0.51 22.31
C ARG A 102 -0.89 0.78 22.13
N LYS A 103 -0.52 2.06 22.14
CA LYS A 103 0.87 2.50 22.01
C LYS A 103 1.74 1.84 23.08
N GLY A 104 2.82 1.20 22.64
CA GLY A 104 3.77 0.50 23.51
C GLY A 104 3.57 -1.02 23.57
N ASP A 105 2.40 -1.51 23.19
CA ASP A 105 2.11 -2.95 23.23
C ASP A 105 2.62 -3.69 21.99
N LEU A 106 2.71 -5.02 22.13
CA LEU A 106 3.18 -5.92 21.07
C LEU A 106 2.31 -5.83 19.81
N THR A 107 0.99 -5.76 19.97
CA THR A 107 0.03 -5.58 18.87
C THR A 107 0.32 -4.29 18.12
N TYR A 108 0.55 -3.16 18.81
CA TYR A 108 0.90 -1.90 18.15
C TYR A 108 2.18 -2.00 17.32
N LYS A 109 3.21 -2.69 17.84
CA LYS A 109 4.47 -2.89 17.11
C LYS A 109 4.28 -3.70 15.83
N ILE A 110 3.53 -4.81 15.90
CA ILE A 110 3.25 -5.67 14.74
C ILE A 110 2.37 -4.94 13.73
N THR A 111 1.27 -4.33 14.18
CA THR A 111 0.36 -3.57 13.33
C THR A 111 1.06 -2.38 12.67
N SER A 112 1.97 -1.70 13.37
CA SER A 112 2.81 -0.65 12.78
C SER A 112 3.67 -1.18 11.62
N CYS A 113 4.24 -2.39 11.75
CA CYS A 113 4.99 -3.02 10.66
C CYS A 113 4.07 -3.38 9.46
N CYS A 114 2.86 -3.87 9.73
CA CYS A 114 1.86 -4.11 8.69
C CYS A 114 1.48 -2.81 7.96
N TRP A 115 1.32 -1.71 8.70
CA TRP A 115 1.07 -0.39 8.12
C TRP A 115 2.25 0.10 7.27
N VAL A 116 3.49 -0.07 7.72
CA VAL A 116 4.67 0.24 6.90
C VAL A 116 4.64 -0.55 5.59
N ILE A 117 4.36 -1.86 5.65
CA ILE A 117 4.24 -2.71 4.45
C ILE A 117 3.12 -2.22 3.52
N TYR A 118 1.98 -1.80 4.09
CA TYR A 118 0.89 -1.20 3.34
C TYR A 118 1.32 0.07 2.60
N ILE A 119 2.04 0.99 3.27
CA ILE A 119 2.60 2.19 2.63
C ILE A 119 3.56 1.81 1.50
N LEU A 120 4.41 0.80 1.70
CA LEU A 120 5.33 0.32 0.65
C LEU A 120 4.62 -0.18 -0.60
N LYS A 121 3.35 -0.62 -0.52
CA LYS A 121 2.58 -1.01 -1.72
C LYS A 121 2.34 0.15 -2.67
N TYR A 122 2.18 1.37 -2.15
CA TYR A 122 2.11 2.58 -2.98
C TYR A 122 3.48 3.00 -3.51
N VAL A 123 4.53 2.86 -2.69
CA VAL A 123 5.92 3.11 -3.14
C VAL A 123 6.28 2.20 -4.31
N GLN A 124 5.77 0.96 -4.32
CA GLN A 124 5.94 -0.01 -5.41
C GLN A 124 5.31 0.39 -6.74
N PHE A 125 4.47 1.43 -6.79
CA PHE A 125 4.02 1.98 -8.07
C PHE A 125 5.19 2.43 -8.94
N LEU A 126 6.29 2.83 -8.31
CA LEU A 126 7.53 3.21 -8.99
C LEU A 126 8.13 2.09 -9.84
N ASP A 127 7.89 0.81 -9.53
CA ASP A 127 8.33 -0.32 -10.38
C ASP A 127 7.85 -0.13 -11.82
N THR A 128 6.55 0.15 -11.95
CA THR A 128 5.89 0.31 -13.25
C THR A 128 6.31 1.61 -13.91
N VAL A 129 6.51 2.68 -13.12
CA VAL A 129 7.07 3.95 -13.62
C VAL A 129 8.46 3.71 -14.23
N PHE A 130 9.33 2.96 -13.54
CA PHE A 130 10.66 2.62 -14.08
C PHE A 130 10.56 1.77 -15.35
N PHE A 131 9.63 0.82 -15.44
CA PHE A 131 9.43 0.03 -16.65
C PHE A 131 9.05 0.91 -17.85
N ILE A 132 8.10 1.84 -17.65
CA ILE A 132 7.65 2.77 -18.68
C ILE A 132 8.78 3.70 -19.14
N LEU A 133 9.46 4.35 -18.20
CA LEU A 133 10.56 5.28 -18.50
C LEU A 133 11.75 4.58 -19.17
N ARG A 134 11.93 3.28 -18.96
CA ARG A 134 12.94 2.46 -19.65
C ARG A 134 12.44 1.77 -20.91
N LYS A 135 11.19 2.01 -21.32
CA LYS A 135 10.50 1.34 -22.44
C LYS A 135 10.53 -0.19 -22.34
N LYS A 136 10.41 -0.74 -21.13
CA LYS A 136 10.36 -2.18 -20.86
C LYS A 136 8.92 -2.68 -20.81
N TRP A 137 8.20 -2.51 -21.93
CA TRP A 137 6.76 -2.78 -22.03
C TRP A 137 6.36 -4.24 -21.73
N HIS A 138 7.22 -5.20 -22.03
CA HIS A 138 6.97 -6.62 -21.73
C HIS A 138 6.84 -6.92 -20.22
N LEU A 139 7.35 -6.05 -19.35
CA LEU A 139 7.19 -6.17 -17.89
C LEU A 139 5.87 -5.55 -17.40
N VAL A 140 5.26 -4.66 -18.19
CA VAL A 140 3.98 -4.01 -17.87
C VAL A 140 2.84 -4.91 -18.37
N THR A 141 2.71 -6.07 -17.75
CA THR A 141 1.67 -7.05 -18.07
C THR A 141 0.34 -6.66 -17.42
N PHE A 142 -0.76 -7.22 -17.92
CA PHE A 142 -2.08 -7.07 -17.29
C PHE A 142 -2.04 -7.45 -15.81
N LEU A 143 -1.43 -8.60 -15.49
CA LEU A 143 -1.34 -9.09 -14.11
C LEU A 143 -0.57 -8.11 -13.22
N HIS A 144 0.55 -7.56 -13.70
CA HIS A 144 1.34 -6.59 -12.94
C HIS A 144 0.51 -5.33 -12.62
N VAL A 145 -0.13 -4.73 -13.63
CA VAL A 145 -0.92 -3.52 -13.44
C VAL A 145 -2.16 -3.78 -12.55
N PHE A 146 -2.84 -4.90 -12.76
CA PHE A 146 -3.99 -5.29 -11.92
C PHE A 146 -3.57 -5.48 -10.47
N HIS A 147 -2.50 -6.26 -10.23
CA HIS A 147 -1.96 -6.50 -8.89
C HIS A 147 -1.62 -5.18 -8.17
N HIS A 148 -0.86 -4.29 -8.82
CA HIS A 148 -0.48 -3.01 -8.20
C HIS A 148 -1.66 -2.04 -8.05
N SER A 149 -2.73 -2.16 -8.84
CA SER A 149 -3.92 -1.33 -8.67
C SER A 149 -4.81 -1.79 -7.51
N VAL A 150 -4.88 -3.11 -7.25
CA VAL A 150 -5.85 -3.70 -6.32
C VAL A 150 -5.24 -4.02 -4.95
N VAL A 151 -4.01 -4.53 -4.88
CA VAL A 151 -3.39 -4.95 -3.61
C VAL A 151 -3.30 -3.83 -2.56
N PRO A 152 -2.96 -2.57 -2.90
CA PRO A 152 -3.01 -1.49 -1.93
C PRO A 152 -4.43 -1.25 -1.38
N LEU A 153 -5.47 -1.35 -2.22
CA LEU A 153 -6.86 -1.18 -1.78
C LEU A 153 -7.30 -2.30 -0.84
N ILE A 154 -6.89 -3.55 -1.12
CA ILE A 154 -7.11 -4.67 -0.20
C ILE A 154 -6.44 -4.37 1.15
N GLY A 155 -5.19 -3.89 1.15
CA GLY A 155 -4.49 -3.51 2.37
C GLY A 155 -5.20 -2.40 3.16
N TRP A 156 -5.79 -1.42 2.46
CA TRP A 156 -6.61 -0.38 3.08
C TRP A 156 -7.85 -0.96 3.76
N VAL A 157 -8.59 -1.82 3.07
CA VAL A 157 -9.77 -2.50 3.63
C VAL A 157 -9.38 -3.29 4.88
N ILE A 158 -8.33 -4.11 4.80
CA ILE A 158 -7.84 -4.90 5.93
C ILE A 158 -7.57 -4.00 7.13
N LEU A 159 -6.72 -2.98 7.00
CA LEU A 159 -6.37 -2.08 8.12
C LEU A 159 -7.56 -1.29 8.67
N ARG A 160 -8.60 -1.07 7.87
CA ARG A 160 -9.83 -0.37 8.26
C ARG A 160 -10.83 -1.25 8.98
N THR A 161 -10.86 -2.54 8.67
CA THR A 161 -11.77 -3.52 9.27
C THR A 161 -11.12 -4.36 10.35
N GLU A 162 -9.79 -4.33 10.43
CA GLU A 162 -9.00 -5.05 11.42
C GLU A 162 -9.43 -4.60 12.81
N THR A 163 -10.11 -5.50 13.51
CA THR A 163 -10.52 -5.23 14.89
C THR A 163 -9.34 -5.27 15.84
N SER A 164 -8.21 -5.88 15.39
CA SER A 164 -6.96 -6.17 16.10
C SER A 164 -7.14 -6.82 17.43
#